data_AF-A0A523UHL9-F1
#
_entry.id   AF-A0A523UHL9-F1
#
_cell.length_a   1.000
_cell.length_b   1.000
_cell.length_c   1.000
_cell.angle_alpha   90.00
_cell.angle_beta   90.00
_cell.angle_gamma   90.00
#
_symmetry.space_group_name_H-M   'P 1'
#
loop_
_entity.id
_entity.type
_entity.pdbx_description
1 polymer ?
#
loop_
_entity_poly.entity_id
_entity_poly.type
_entity_poly.pdbx_seq_one_letter_code
_entity_poly.pdbx_strand_id
1 'polypeptide(L)' 'MSIAIAQQPKSGVTKEVQQSAAASTRELIAFCPKCKTLETLWFAGDVLMQTRKFSQEDARVYHD' A
#
# COMPACT_ATOMS: atom_id res chain seq x y z
N MET A 1 -40.73 -1.36 29.96
CA MET A 1 -39.81 -0.75 28.98
C MET A 1 -38.55 -0.36 29.74
N SER A 2 -37.45 -1.07 29.52
CA SER A 2 -36.21 -0.87 30.27
C SER A 2 -35.08 -0.80 29.26
N ILE A 3 -34.56 0.41 29.06
CA ILE A 3 -33.51 0.68 28.09
C ILE A 3 -32.18 0.56 28.84
N ALA A 4 -31.39 -0.48 28.53
CA ALA A 4 -30.04 -0.61 29.06
C ALA A 4 -29.13 0.36 28.31
N ILE A 5 -28.56 1.35 29.02
CA ILE A 5 -27.56 2.26 28.47
C ILE A 5 -26.18 1.64 28.72
N ALA A 6 -25.57 1.11 27.67
CA ALA A 6 -24.20 0.62 27.70
C ALA A 6 -23.22 1.81 27.65
N GLN A 7 -22.52 2.06 28.76
CA GLN A 7 -21.43 3.03 28.82
C GLN A 7 -20.18 2.42 28.19
N GLN A 8 -19.79 2.89 26.99
CA GLN A 8 -18.51 2.52 26.39
C GLN A 8 -17.36 3.23 27.13
N PRO A 9 -16.35 2.51 27.63
CA PRO A 9 -15.14 3.15 28.14
C PRO A 9 -14.35 3.76 26.98
N LYS A 10 -14.07 5.06 27.10
CA LYS A 10 -13.18 5.83 26.23
C LYS A 10 -11.77 5.24 26.33
N SER A 11 -11.37 4.50 25.30
CA SER A 11 -10.01 3.95 25.19
C SER A 11 -9.04 5.08 24.86
N GLY A 12 -8.52 5.71 25.90
CA GLY A 12 -7.37 6.60 25.82
C GLY A 12 -6.10 5.77 25.94
N VAL A 13 -5.47 5.47 24.80
CA VAL A 13 -4.02 5.26 24.71
C VAL A 13 -3.60 5.68 23.30
N THR A 14 -3.19 6.94 23.15
CA THR A 14 -2.28 7.32 22.06
C THR A 14 -0.92 6.69 22.37
N LYS A 15 -0.71 5.47 21.89
CA LYS A 15 0.67 4.98 21.71
C LYS A 15 1.17 5.72 20.48
N GLU A 16 1.91 6.80 20.71
CA GLU A 16 2.84 7.33 19.71
C GLU A 16 3.89 6.25 19.50
N VAL A 17 3.55 5.27 18.65
CA VAL A 17 4.53 4.37 18.05
C VAL A 17 5.36 5.29 17.19
N GLN A 18 6.55 5.60 17.70
CA GLN A 18 7.64 6.15 16.92
C GLN A 18 8.00 5.09 15.88
N GLN A 19 7.16 5.04 14.84
CA GLN A 19 7.34 4.26 13.65
C GLN A 19 8.50 4.92 12.95
N SER A 20 9.71 4.48 13.33
CA SER A 20 10.88 4.56 12.47
C SER A 20 10.37 4.30 11.05
N ALA A 21 10.60 5.24 10.14
CA ALA A 21 10.04 5.24 8.79
C ALA A 21 10.48 3.98 8.04
N ALA A 22 9.81 2.86 8.33
CA ALA A 22 9.92 1.62 7.63
C ALA A 22 9.37 1.95 6.25
N ALA A 23 10.27 2.03 5.27
CA ALA A 23 9.91 2.27 3.88
C ALA A 23 8.70 1.38 3.57
N SER A 24 7.54 2.01 3.38
CA SER A 24 6.29 1.26 3.23
C SER A 24 6.38 0.52 1.91
N THR A 25 6.57 -0.80 1.97
CA THR A 25 6.52 -1.63 0.77
C THR A 25 5.08 -1.67 0.29
N ARG A 26 4.84 -1.26 -0.96
CA ARG A 26 3.52 -1.29 -1.60
C ARG A 26 3.52 -2.32 -2.72
N GLU A 27 2.40 -3.02 -2.86
CA GLU A 27 2.20 -4.03 -3.90
C GLU A 27 1.04 -3.62 -4.79
N LEU A 28 1.24 -3.69 -6.12
CA LEU A 28 0.21 -3.41 -7.11
C LEU A 28 0.22 -4.49 -8.18
N ILE A 29 -0.96 -4.85 -8.70
CA ILE A 29 -1.06 -5.76 -9.85
C ILE A 29 -1.27 -4.91 -11.11
N ALA A 30 -0.36 -5.05 -12.07
CA ALA A 30 -0.42 -4.34 -13.34
C ALA A 30 -0.78 -5.31 -14.48
N PHE A 31 -1.75 -4.90 -15.30
CA PHE A 31 -2.14 -5.62 -16.51
C PHE A 31 -1.94 -4.73 -17.73
N CYS A 32 -1.19 -5.22 -18.73
CA CYS A 32 -1.04 -4.53 -20.00
C CYS A 32 -2.03 -5.09 -21.04
N PRO A 33 -3.00 -4.29 -21.53
CA PRO A 33 -4.02 -4.78 -22.44
C PRO A 33 -3.50 -5.08 -23.85
N LYS A 34 -2.31 -4.58 -24.22
CA LYS A 34 -1.69 -4.81 -25.53
C LYS A 34 -1.00 -6.18 -25.61
N CYS A 35 -0.09 -6.46 -24.67
CA CYS A 35 0.68 -7.71 -24.65
C CYS A 35 0.04 -8.82 -23.80
N LYS A 36 -1.06 -8.51 -23.08
CA LYS A 36 -1.76 -9.41 -22.15
C LYS A 36 -0.88 -9.91 -20.98
N THR A 37 0.17 -9.16 -20.64
CA THR A 37 0.99 -9.43 -19.46
C THR A 37 0.26 -8.99 -18.20
N LEU A 38 0.27 -9.85 -17.18
CA LEU A 38 -0.13 -9.54 -15.80
C LEU A 38 1.10 -9.75 -14.92
N GLU A 39 1.50 -8.73 -14.15
CA GLU A 39 2.66 -8.79 -13.25
C GLU A 39 2.37 -8.06 -11.94
N THR A 40 2.92 -8.56 -10.84
CA THR A 40 2.88 -7.89 -9.54
C THR A 40 4.09 -6.96 -9.42
N LEU A 41 3.82 -5.68 -9.26
CA LEU A 41 4.79 -4.62 -9.06
C LEU A 41 5.00 -4.37 -7.56
N TRP A 42 6.26 -4.28 -7.17
CA TRP A 42 6.69 -4.05 -5.79
C TRP A 42 7.35 -2.70 -5.70
N PHE A 43 6.91 -1.86 -4.77
CA PHE A 43 7.49 -0.53 -4.57
C PHE A 43 8.11 -0.44 -3.19
N ALA A 44 9.35 0.03 -3.12
CA ALA A 44 9.99 0.46 -1.90
C ALA A 44 9.83 1.98 -1.78
N GLY A 45 8.80 2.43 -1.05
CA GLY A 45 8.37 3.84 -1.09
C GLY A 45 7.74 4.17 -2.44
N ASP A 46 8.35 5.11 -3.18
CA ASP A 46 7.88 5.52 -4.52
C ASP A 46 8.76 4.96 -5.65
N VAL A 47 9.70 4.05 -5.33
CA VAL A 47 10.59 3.41 -6.31
C VAL A 47 10.13 1.98 -6.60
N LEU A 48 9.87 1.69 -7.86
CA LEU A 48 9.57 0.37 -8.41
C LEU A 48 10.82 -0.49 -8.31
N MET A 49 10.68 -1.63 -7.64
CA MET A 49 11.69 -2.67 -7.64
C MET A 49 11.83 -3.26 -9.05
N GLN A 50 13.03 -3.69 -9.40
CA GLN A 50 13.33 -4.21 -10.74
C GLN A 50 12.33 -5.30 -11.16
N THR A 51 11.71 -5.11 -12.32
CA THR A 51 10.83 -6.10 -12.95
C THR A 51 11.35 -6.47 -14.33
N ARG A 52 10.74 -7.46 -15.00
CA ARG A 52 11.19 -7.90 -16.33
C ARG A 52 10.55 -7.11 -17.47
N LYS A 53 9.36 -6.54 -17.25
CA LYS A 53 8.52 -5.96 -18.31
C LYS A 53 8.02 -4.55 -18.01
N PHE A 54 8.17 -4.11 -16.77
CA PHE A 54 7.78 -2.78 -16.33
C PHE A 54 9.00 -2.00 -15.84
N SER A 55 9.10 -0.78 -16.33
CA SER A 55 10.12 0.20 -15.96
C SER A 55 9.45 1.39 -15.30
N GLN A 56 10.17 2.09 -14.43
CA GLN A 56 9.71 3.36 -13.87
C GLN A 56 10.60 4.49 -14.38
N GLU A 57 9.95 5.56 -14.83
CA GLU A 57 10.60 6.85 -15.05
C GLU A 57 9.83 7.89 -14.22
N ASP A 58 10.55 8.60 -13.35
CA ASP A 58 9.99 9.52 -12.36
C ASP A 58 8.87 8.87 -11.52
N ALA A 59 7.65 9.38 -11.61
CA ALA A 59 6.48 8.89 -10.89
C ALA A 59 5.55 8.02 -11.77
N ARG A 60 6.01 7.59 -12.94
CA ARG A 60 5.21 6.85 -13.92
C ARG A 60 5.83 5.50 -14.21
N VAL A 61 4.95 4.50 -14.35
CA VAL A 61 5.34 3.14 -14.72
C VAL A 61 4.97 2.89 -16.17
N TYR A 62 5.93 2.38 -16.92
CA TYR A 62 5.82 2.04 -18.33
C TYR A 62 5.98 0.52 -18.50
N HIS A 63 5.41 -0.01 -19.57
CA HIS A 63 5.58 -1.40 -19.97
C HIS A 63 6.31 -1.41 -21.31
N ASP A 64 7.39 -2.20 -21.39
CA ASP A 64 8.26 -2.32 -22.58
C ASP A 64 7.62 -3.16 -23.71
#